data_AF-A0A257SGB2-F1
#
_entry.id   AF-A0A257SGB2-F1
#
_cell.length_a   1.000
_cell.length_b   1.000
_cell.length_c   1.000
_cell.angle_alpha   90.00
_cell.angle_beta   90.00
_cell.angle_gamma   90.00
#
_symmetry.space_group_name_H-M   'P 1'
#
loop_
_entity.id
_entity.type
_entity.pdbx_description
1 polymer ?
#
loop_
_entity_poly.entity_id
_entity_poly.type
_entity_poly.pdbx_seq_one_letter_code
_entity_poly.pdbx_strand_id
1 'polypeptide(L)'
;MSEHSATDHLSADLVRGLLNPRVSRRGALQLGGISALGMALAACGVGGAAKKAPTGTAAVDATKAYWAAQKKTGTFNFANWPLYIDVNPNNKNDHPSIDLFTKQTGITVNYSEVIQADDSFFGKIQPELAA
;
A
#
# COMPACT_ATOMS: atom_id res chain seq x y z
N MET A 1 -28.75 82.91 -0.62
CA MET A 1 -28.53 81.92 0.45
C MET A 1 -29.01 80.57 -0.08
N SER A 2 -28.10 79.69 -0.51
CA SER A 2 -27.39 78.70 0.34
C SER A 2 -28.32 77.55 0.72
N GLU A 3 -28.01 76.25 0.60
CA GLU A 3 -26.77 75.54 0.28
C GLU A 3 -27.07 74.03 0.17
N HIS A 4 -26.15 73.30 -0.48
CA HIS A 4 -25.70 71.91 -0.22
C HIS A 4 -26.74 70.78 -0.08
N SER A 5 -26.85 69.87 -1.05
CA SER A 5 -25.91 68.80 -1.45
C SER A 5 -26.37 67.46 -0.89
N ALA A 6 -26.82 66.59 -1.80
CA ALA A 6 -27.02 65.18 -1.53
C ALA A 6 -25.69 64.57 -1.05
N THR A 7 -25.69 63.99 0.14
CA THR A 7 -24.60 63.15 0.62
C THR A 7 -25.15 61.75 0.83
N ASP A 8 -24.79 60.86 -0.09
CA ASP A 8 -24.93 59.41 0.04
C ASP A 8 -24.16 58.93 1.27
N HIS A 9 -24.83 58.88 2.41
CA HIS A 9 -24.29 58.22 3.58
C HIS A 9 -24.56 56.74 3.44
N LEU A 10 -23.54 55.97 3.04
CA LEU A 10 -23.54 54.52 3.22
C LEU A 10 -23.89 54.26 4.69
N SER A 11 -25.09 53.73 4.93
CA SER A 11 -25.62 53.53 6.28
C SER A 11 -24.62 52.74 7.11
N ALA A 12 -24.37 53.19 8.35
CA ALA A 12 -23.45 52.53 9.27
C ALA A 12 -23.77 51.03 9.44
N ASP A 13 -25.04 50.66 9.26
CA ASP A 13 -25.52 49.27 9.27
C ASP A 13 -24.98 48.42 8.11
N LEU A 14 -24.78 49.02 6.93
CA LEU A 14 -24.18 48.36 5.76
C LEU A 14 -22.69 48.10 5.99
N VAL A 15 -21.98 49.11 6.52
CA VAL A 15 -20.56 48.99 6.89
C VAL A 15 -20.38 47.95 7.99
N ARG A 16 -21.28 47.91 8.99
CA ARG A 16 -21.25 46.94 10.07
C ARG A 16 -21.59 45.52 9.61
N GLY A 17 -22.46 45.37 8.61
CA GLY A 17 -22.76 44.08 7.98
C GLY A 17 -21.58 43.50 7.18
N LEU A 18 -20.77 44.35 6.55
CA LEU A 18 -19.58 43.95 5.79
C LEU A 18 -18.39 43.57 6.68
N LEU A 19 -18.27 44.17 7.86
CA LEU A 19 -17.13 43.98 8.76
C LEU A 19 -17.30 42.84 9.77
N ASN A 20 -18.50 42.27 9.89
CA ASN A 20 -18.77 41.21 10.87
C ASN A 20 -18.91 39.85 10.16
N PRO A 21 -17.82 39.09 9.96
CA PRO A 21 -17.88 37.78 9.31
C PRO A 21 -18.79 36.88 10.15
N ARG A 22 -19.95 36.54 9.61
CA ARG A 22 -20.86 35.57 10.22
C ARG A 22 -20.23 34.20 10.07
N VAL A 23 -19.47 33.77 11.08
CA VAL A 23 -19.00 32.39 11.20
C VAL A 23 -20.24 31.51 11.34
N SER A 24 -20.75 31.03 10.21
CA SER A 24 -21.86 30.10 10.18
C SER A 24 -21.39 28.77 10.77
N ARG A 25 -22.22 28.14 11.62
CA ARG A 25 -21.99 26.75 12.10
C ARG A 25 -21.66 25.80 10.94
N ARG A 26 -22.20 26.06 9.74
CA ARG A 26 -21.94 25.28 8.52
C ARG A 26 -20.52 25.49 7.98
N GLY A 27 -19.97 26.71 8.08
CA GLY A 27 -18.58 27.00 7.70
C GLY A 27 -17.57 26.38 8.66
N ALA A 28 -17.86 26.38 9.96
CA ALA A 28 -17.04 25.68 10.96
C ALA A 28 -17.02 24.15 10.74
N LEU A 29 -18.17 23.54 10.40
CA LEU A 29 -18.24 22.12 10.08
C LEU A 29 -17.54 21.76 8.76
N GLN A 30 -17.57 22.64 7.75
CA GLN A 30 -16.88 22.44 6.48
C GLN A 30 -15.35 22.49 6.65
N LEU A 31 -14.83 23.41 7.47
CA LEU A 31 -13.41 23.51 7.81
C LEU A 31 -12.92 22.34 8.69
N GLY A 32 -13.75 21.84 9.62
CA GLY A 32 -13.42 20.70 10.47
C GLY A 32 -13.62 19.32 9.81
N GLY A 33 -14.53 19.19 8.85
CA GLY A 33 -14.84 17.92 8.20
C GLY A 33 -13.76 17.47 7.19
N ILE A 34 -13.11 18.41 6.51
CA ILE A 34 -12.09 18.11 5.50
C ILE A 34 -10.79 17.60 6.15
N SER A 35 -10.43 18.11 7.34
CA SER A 35 -9.22 17.71 8.05
C SER A 35 -9.32 16.32 8.69
N ALA A 36 -10.50 15.94 9.20
CA ALA A 36 -10.72 14.61 9.78
C ALA A 36 -10.75 13.48 8.73
N LEU A 37 -11.36 13.73 7.56
CA LEU A 37 -11.43 12.73 6.48
C LEU A 37 -10.05 12.46 5.84
N GLY A 38 -9.19 13.47 5.74
CA GLY A 38 -7.83 13.31 5.21
C GLY A 38 -6.93 12.45 6.10
N MET A 39 -7.07 12.55 7.43
CA MET A 39 -6.28 11.73 8.38
C MET A 39 -6.80 10.30 8.49
N ALA A 40 -8.10 10.06 8.32
CA ALA A 40 -8.67 8.72 8.33
C ALA A 40 -8.21 7.86 7.13
N LEU A 41 -7.99 8.48 5.96
CA LEU A 41 -7.47 7.76 4.78
C LEU A 41 -5.99 7.36 4.93
N ALA A 42 -5.19 8.18 5.61
CA ALA A 42 -3.78 7.87 5.87
C ALA A 42 -3.60 6.76 6.92
N ALA A 43 -4.59 6.53 7.79
CA ALA A 43 -4.56 5.48 8.80
C ALA A 43 -4.95 4.09 8.26
N CYS A 44 -5.61 4.01 7.11
CA CYS A 44 -5.94 2.75 6.43
C CYS A 44 -5.07 2.47 5.19
N GLY A 45 -4.15 3.38 4.84
CA GLY A 45 -3.17 3.19 3.78
C GLY A 45 -1.87 2.65 4.33
N VAL A 46 -1.45 1.45 3.88
CA VAL A 46 -0.10 0.90 4.11
C VAL A 46 0.94 1.95 3.76
N GLY A 47 1.53 2.58 4.77
CA GLY A 47 2.63 3.53 4.66
C GLY A 47 3.91 2.80 4.24
N GLY A 48 3.95 2.29 3.02
CA GLY A 48 5.16 1.75 2.41
C GLY A 48 6.08 2.89 2.02
N ALA A 49 6.97 3.32 2.90
CA ALA A 49 8.10 4.16 2.53
C ALA A 49 9.06 3.32 1.68
N ALA A 50 8.71 3.10 0.41
CA ALA A 50 9.59 2.44 -0.55
C ALA A 50 10.82 3.32 -0.74
N LYS A 51 11.92 2.97 -0.08
CA LYS A 51 13.23 3.55 -0.36
C LYS A 51 13.49 3.37 -1.85
N LYS A 52 13.90 4.44 -2.53
CA LYS A 52 14.15 4.42 -3.98
C LYS A 52 15.20 3.35 -4.27
N ALA A 53 14.79 2.24 -4.87
CA ALA A 53 15.69 1.15 -5.20
C ALA A 53 16.66 1.61 -6.30
N PRO A 54 17.92 1.13 -6.30
CA PRO A 54 18.83 1.35 -7.42
C PRO A 54 18.20 0.83 -8.71
N THR A 55 18.44 1.50 -9.83
CA THR A 55 17.95 1.08 -11.15
C THR A 55 19.12 0.80 -12.10
N GLY A 56 18.87 0.01 -13.16
CA GLY A 56 19.88 -0.35 -14.15
C GLY A 56 20.99 -1.24 -13.59
N THR A 57 22.21 -1.08 -14.09
CA THR A 57 23.38 -1.91 -13.72
C THR A 57 23.70 -1.87 -12.23
N ALA A 58 23.50 -0.71 -11.58
CA ALA A 58 23.69 -0.56 -10.14
C ALA A 58 22.74 -1.45 -9.32
N ALA A 59 21.54 -1.75 -9.82
CA ALA A 59 20.62 -2.69 -9.19
C ALA A 59 21.15 -4.13 -9.25
N VAL A 60 21.68 -4.53 -10.41
CA VAL A 60 22.21 -5.88 -10.64
C VAL A 60 23.43 -6.16 -9.76
N ASP A 61 24.34 -5.19 -9.66
CA ASP A 61 25.54 -5.33 -8.82
C ASP A 61 25.18 -5.39 -7.33
N ALA A 62 24.24 -4.56 -6.88
CA ALA A 62 23.73 -4.61 -5.52
C ALA A 62 23.06 -5.96 -5.20
N THR A 63 22.25 -6.49 -6.11
CA THR A 63 21.63 -7.83 -5.96
C THR A 63 22.69 -8.93 -5.90
N LYS A 64 23.70 -8.90 -6.76
CA LYS A 64 24.78 -9.90 -6.75
C LYS A 64 25.57 -9.86 -5.45
N ALA A 65 25.94 -8.66 -4.99
CA ALA A 65 26.65 -8.48 -3.73
C ALA A 65 25.82 -8.97 -2.53
N TYR A 66 24.52 -8.64 -2.51
CA TYR A 66 23.60 -9.11 -1.47
C TYR A 66 23.59 -10.63 -1.38
N TRP A 67 23.39 -11.33 -2.51
CA TRP A 67 23.31 -12.80 -2.53
C TRP A 67 24.65 -13.48 -2.25
N ALA A 68 25.77 -12.87 -2.64
CA ALA A 68 27.10 -13.39 -2.33
C ALA A 68 27.40 -13.42 -0.82
N ALA A 69 26.79 -12.50 -0.06
CA ALA A 69 26.91 -12.46 1.41
C ALA A 69 25.99 -13.47 2.13
N GLN A 70 25.01 -14.06 1.45
CA GLN A 70 24.06 -14.98 2.08
C GLN A 70 24.60 -16.41 2.15
N LYS A 71 24.24 -17.12 3.22
CA LYS A 71 24.48 -18.56 3.34
C LYS A 71 23.41 -19.33 2.56
N LYS A 72 23.83 -20.25 1.69
CA LYS A 72 22.92 -21.19 1.03
C LYS A 72 22.31 -22.13 2.06
N THR A 73 20.97 -22.22 2.09
CA THR A 73 20.22 -23.09 3.01
C THR A 73 20.09 -24.51 2.49
N GLY A 74 20.12 -24.70 1.16
CA GLY A 74 19.85 -25.99 0.52
C GLY A 74 18.38 -26.40 0.53
N THR A 75 17.49 -25.52 1.00
CA THR A 75 16.06 -25.78 1.12
C THR A 75 15.25 -24.66 0.48
N PHE A 76 14.13 -25.02 -0.14
CA PHE A 76 13.19 -24.11 -0.77
C PHE A 76 11.76 -24.43 -0.31
N ASN A 77 11.13 -23.51 0.41
CA ASN A 77 9.72 -23.65 0.80
C ASN A 77 8.86 -23.05 -0.31
N PHE A 78 7.97 -23.86 -0.88
CA PHE A 78 7.16 -23.46 -2.02
C PHE A 78 5.68 -23.72 -1.73
N ALA A 79 4.91 -22.64 -1.63
CA ALA A 79 3.45 -22.68 -1.52
C ALA A 79 2.83 -22.34 -2.87
N ASN A 80 1.79 -23.08 -3.26
CA ASN A 80 1.08 -22.86 -4.53
C ASN A 80 -0.41 -23.21 -4.41
N TRP A 81 -1.19 -22.87 -5.45
CA TRP A 81 -2.55 -23.40 -5.61
C TRP A 81 -2.51 -24.88 -5.97
N PRO A 82 -3.51 -25.67 -5.51
CA PRO A 82 -3.70 -27.04 -5.99
C PRO A 82 -3.75 -27.13 -7.52
N LEU A 83 -3.26 -28.24 -8.07
CA LEU A 83 -3.31 -28.59 -9.50
C LEU A 83 -2.42 -27.75 -10.44
N TYR A 84 -1.59 -26.85 -9.92
CA TYR A 84 -0.67 -26.05 -10.75
C TYR A 84 0.66 -26.76 -11.04
N ILE A 85 1.05 -27.70 -10.19
CA ILE A 85 2.23 -28.55 -10.41
C ILE A 85 1.77 -29.91 -10.93
N ASP A 86 2.58 -30.51 -11.80
CA ASP A 86 2.34 -31.83 -12.36
C ASP A 86 2.25 -32.89 -11.26
N VAL A 87 1.42 -33.90 -11.50
CA VAL A 87 1.25 -35.03 -10.59
C VAL A 87 1.50 -36.32 -11.34
N ASN A 88 2.10 -37.30 -10.67
CA ASN A 88 2.21 -38.65 -11.22
C ASN A 88 0.81 -39.27 -11.37
N PRO A 89 0.47 -39.86 -12.54
CA PRO A 89 -0.82 -40.52 -12.75
C PRO A 89 -1.15 -41.60 -11.71
N ASN A 90 -0.12 -42.23 -11.12
CA ASN A 90 -0.26 -43.30 -10.14
C ASN A 90 -0.21 -42.80 -8.68
N ASN A 91 0.23 -41.55 -8.45
CA ASN A 91 0.33 -40.96 -7.11
C ASN A 91 0.19 -39.43 -7.18
N LYS A 92 -0.96 -38.92 -6.72
CA LYS A 92 -1.25 -37.48 -6.74
C LYS A 92 -0.37 -36.63 -5.82
N ASN A 93 0.37 -37.26 -4.90
CA ASN A 93 1.29 -36.57 -4.00
C ASN A 93 2.73 -36.52 -4.55
N ASP A 94 2.96 -37.13 -5.71
CA ASP A 94 4.27 -37.15 -6.37
C ASP A 94 4.30 -36.12 -7.50
N HIS A 95 5.32 -35.26 -7.48
CA HIS A 95 5.46 -34.11 -8.37
C HIS A 95 6.77 -34.22 -9.18
N PRO A 96 6.73 -34.85 -10.38
CA PRO A 96 7.94 -35.14 -11.15
C PRO A 96 8.81 -33.93 -11.50
N SER A 97 8.23 -32.75 -11.75
CA SER A 97 9.02 -31.54 -12.00
C SER A 97 9.80 -31.05 -10.77
N ILE A 98 9.21 -31.16 -9.57
CA ILE A 98 9.85 -30.79 -8.30
C ILE A 98 10.97 -31.78 -7.98
N ASP A 99 10.73 -33.07 -8.20
CA ASP A 99 11.72 -34.12 -8.08
C ASP A 99 12.91 -33.89 -9.02
N LEU A 100 12.64 -33.54 -10.28
CA LEU A 100 13.68 -33.24 -11.26
C LEU A 100 14.50 -32.02 -10.84
N PHE A 101 13.84 -30.95 -10.38
CA PHE A 101 14.51 -29.76 -9.87
C PHE A 101 15.43 -30.10 -8.68
N THR A 102 14.92 -30.87 -7.74
CA THR A 102 15.68 -31.32 -6.56
C THR A 102 16.90 -32.14 -6.99
N LYS A 103 16.75 -33.07 -7.94
CA LYS A 103 17.86 -33.89 -8.48
C LYS A 103 18.92 -33.04 -9.18
N GLN A 104 18.52 -32.02 -9.94
CA GLN A 104 19.46 -31.19 -10.71
C GLN A 104 20.22 -30.19 -9.84
N THR A 105 19.56 -29.65 -8.82
CA THR A 105 20.11 -28.53 -8.03
C THR A 105 20.67 -28.97 -6.68
N GLY A 106 20.27 -30.13 -6.18
CA GLY A 106 20.52 -30.57 -4.81
C GLY A 106 19.74 -29.77 -3.76
N ILE A 107 18.77 -28.94 -4.16
CA ILE A 107 17.94 -28.15 -3.26
C ILE A 107 16.69 -28.95 -2.89
N THR A 108 16.48 -29.21 -1.60
CA THR A 108 15.26 -29.85 -1.11
C THR A 108 14.08 -28.89 -1.19
N VAL A 109 13.02 -29.29 -1.88
CA VAL A 109 11.79 -28.47 -2.00
C VAL A 109 10.74 -28.97 -1.02
N ASN A 110 10.29 -28.09 -0.13
CA ASN A 110 9.13 -28.31 0.73
C ASN A 110 7.91 -27.73 0.03
N TYR A 111 7.23 -28.54 -0.79
CA TYR A 111 6.06 -28.13 -1.56
C TYR A 111 4.76 -28.26 -0.76
N SER A 112 3.88 -27.27 -0.89
CA SER A 112 2.60 -27.24 -0.18
C SER A 112 1.49 -26.55 -0.98
N GLU A 113 0.33 -27.20 -1.08
CA GLU A 113 -0.84 -26.69 -1.81
C GLU A 113 -1.81 -25.94 -0.88
N VAL A 114 -1.30 -24.93 -0.18
CA VAL A 114 -2.01 -24.24 0.91
C VAL A 114 -2.84 -23.05 0.46
N ILE A 115 -2.75 -22.66 -0.81
CA ILE A 115 -3.45 -21.50 -1.34
C ILE A 115 -4.84 -21.90 -1.83
N GLN A 116 -5.87 -21.47 -1.08
CA GLN A 116 -7.28 -21.73 -1.41
C GLN A 116 -7.93 -20.54 -2.13
N ALA A 117 -7.58 -19.32 -1.71
CA ALA A 117 -8.04 -18.06 -2.29
C ALA A 117 -7.02 -16.96 -1.98
N ASP A 118 -6.89 -16.00 -2.90
CA ASP A 118 -5.91 -14.91 -2.86
C ASP A 118 -6.04 -14.08 -1.57
N ASP A 119 -7.25 -13.62 -1.25
CA ASP A 119 -7.51 -12.77 -0.10
C ASP A 119 -7.14 -13.44 1.23
N SER A 120 -7.50 -14.73 1.37
CA SER A 120 -7.21 -15.49 2.59
C SER A 120 -5.71 -15.77 2.75
N PHE A 121 -5.02 -16.06 1.65
CA PHE A 121 -3.57 -16.30 1.67
C PHE A 121 -2.81 -14.99 1.91
N PHE A 122 -3.18 -13.91 1.23
CA PHE A 122 -2.62 -12.58 1.44
C PHE A 122 -2.78 -12.13 2.89
N GLY A 123 -3.97 -12.27 3.47
CA GLY A 123 -4.22 -11.94 4.86
C GLY A 123 -3.34 -12.71 5.86
N LYS A 124 -2.87 -13.91 5.50
CA LYS A 124 -1.93 -14.70 6.32
C LYS A 124 -0.48 -14.21 6.19
N ILE A 125 -0.02 -13.83 5.00
CA ILE A 125 1.39 -13.47 4.75
C ILE A 125 1.68 -11.98 4.90
N GLN A 126 0.65 -11.13 4.85
CA GLN A 126 0.80 -9.67 4.90
C GLN A 126 1.60 -9.17 6.12
N PRO A 127 1.40 -9.68 7.36
CA PRO A 127 2.16 -9.21 8.52
C PRO A 127 3.68 -9.42 8.37
N GLU A 128 4.09 -10.55 7.81
CA GLU A 128 5.50 -10.88 7.56
C GLU A 128 6.10 -10.02 6.44
N LEU A 129 5.30 -9.66 5.43
CA LEU A 129 5.75 -8.80 4.32
C LEU A 129 5.86 -7.32 4.72
N ALA A 130 5.15 -6.90 5.77
CA ALA A 130 5.15 -5.52 6.26
C ALA A 130 6.27 -5.23 7.29
N ALA A 131 6.94 -6.27 7.79
CA ALA A 131 8.04 -6.18 8.76
C ALA A 131 9.36 -5.76 8.12
#